data_AF-A0A1Y5T933-F1
#
_entry.id   AF-A0A1Y5T933-F1
#
_cell.length_a   1.000
_cell.length_b   1.000
_cell.length_c   1.000
_cell.angle_alpha   90.00
_cell.angle_beta   90.00
_cell.angle_gamma   90.00
#
_symmetry.space_group_name_H-M   'P 1'
#
loop_
_entity.id
_entity.type
_entity.pdbx_description
1 polymer ?
#
loop_
_entity_poly.entity_id
_entity_poly.type
_entity_poly.pdbx_seq_one_letter_code
_entity_poly.pdbx_strand_id
1 'polypeptide(L)'
;MKRKVLTPEEAGAKMRAKFAKLAEETIRRRPPIPDQKLASVEAYQFFINIYTEHLSGNSVIDPDSYDAFLDPACSNEELGRSARLALADSRMIDPTSEESDRLNEARRKNFERAEAAMMKRAGVKTFKAFYRGYTVATLREIHGQIEIKGHKPVTRRGYDGIPGHEARVVPADASDADLGAAIRAELAISAKYT
;
A
#
# COMPACT_ATOMS: atom_id res chain seq x y z
N MET A 1 14.92 45.02 -26.98
CA MET A 1 14.75 43.55 -26.88
C MET A 1 13.27 43.21 -26.83
N LYS A 2 12.70 42.61 -27.89
CA LYS A 2 11.30 42.15 -27.89
C LYS A 2 11.20 40.88 -27.03
N ARG A 3 10.46 40.91 -25.92
CA ARG A 3 10.15 39.69 -25.15
C ARG A 3 9.29 38.78 -26.04
N LYS A 4 9.79 37.58 -26.37
CA LYS A 4 9.01 36.57 -27.09
C LYS A 4 7.86 36.16 -26.18
N VAL A 5 6.63 36.53 -26.55
CA VAL A 5 5.42 36.11 -25.86
C VAL A 5 5.20 34.65 -26.23
N LEU A 6 5.27 33.76 -25.24
CA LEU A 6 4.99 32.35 -25.42
C LEU A 6 3.49 32.18 -25.65
N THR A 7 3.12 31.36 -26.63
CA THR A 7 1.75 30.89 -26.78
C THR A 7 1.35 30.06 -25.54
N PRO A 8 0.05 29.92 -25.23
CA PRO A 8 -0.40 29.11 -24.10
C PRO A 8 0.12 27.66 -24.13
N GLU A 9 0.29 27.10 -25.32
CA GLU A 9 0.81 25.74 -25.51
C GLU A 9 2.32 25.65 -25.22
N GLU A 10 3.11 26.61 -25.69
CA GLU A 10 4.55 26.70 -25.38
C GLU A 10 4.78 27.00 -23.89
N ALA A 11 3.93 27.82 -23.26
CA ALA A 11 3.95 28.08 -21.83
C ALA A 11 3.62 26.81 -21.03
N GLY A 12 2.61 26.04 -21.46
CA GLY A 12 2.26 24.75 -20.86
C GLY A 12 3.37 23.71 -20.99
N ALA A 13 3.99 23.59 -22.16
CA ALA A 13 5.12 22.67 -22.39
C ALA A 13 6.33 23.05 -21.52
N LYS A 14 6.66 24.35 -21.45
CA LYS A 14 7.76 24.86 -20.61
C LYS A 14 7.52 24.62 -19.13
N MET A 15 6.27 24.77 -18.66
CA MET A 15 5.92 24.46 -17.26
C MET A 15 6.02 22.96 -16.98
N ARG A 16 5.53 22.09 -17.86
CA ARG A 16 5.68 20.63 -17.72
C ARG A 16 7.15 20.21 -17.65
N ALA A 17 7.99 20.74 -18.55
CA ALA A 17 9.42 20.47 -18.54
C ALA A 17 10.11 20.98 -17.26
N LYS A 18 9.70 22.15 -16.75
CA LYS A 18 10.22 22.69 -15.48
C LYS A 18 9.83 21.81 -14.30
N PHE A 19 8.58 21.35 -14.22
CA PHE A 19 8.12 20.43 -13.17
C PHE A 19 8.79 19.06 -13.26
N ALA A 20 8.98 18.52 -14.46
CA ALA A 20 9.71 17.26 -14.66
C ALA A 20 11.15 17.37 -14.15
N LYS A 21 11.85 18.45 -14.52
CA LYS A 21 13.23 18.69 -14.07
C LYS A 21 13.32 18.87 -12.55
N LEU A 22 12.35 19.59 -11.95
CA LEU A 22 12.29 19.77 -10.50
C LEU A 22 11.99 18.45 -9.77
N ALA A 23 11.11 17.61 -10.32
CA ALA A 23 10.82 16.29 -9.78
C ALA A 23 12.06 15.38 -9.82
N GLU A 24 12.77 15.36 -10.96
CA GLU A 24 14.02 14.59 -11.10
C GLU A 24 15.10 15.06 -10.12
N GLU A 25 15.30 16.38 -9.98
CA GLU A 25 16.28 16.95 -9.05
C GLU A 25 15.90 16.68 -7.59
N THR A 26 14.60 16.66 -7.27
CA THR A 26 14.10 16.30 -5.93
C THR A 26 14.33 14.82 -5.63
N ILE A 27 14.12 13.93 -6.61
CA ILE A 27 14.40 12.50 -6.48
C ILE A 27 15.89 12.25 -6.24
N ARG A 28 16.77 12.88 -7.04
CA ARG A 28 18.24 12.75 -6.89
C ARG A 28 18.77 13.22 -5.53
N ARG A 29 18.09 14.18 -4.90
CA ARG A 29 18.48 14.72 -3.58
C ARG A 29 17.89 13.95 -2.40
N ARG A 30 16.98 12.99 -2.62
CA ARG A 30 16.47 12.17 -1.53
C ARG A 30 17.59 11.27 -1.01
N PRO A 31 17.77 11.14 0.32
CA PRO A 31 18.65 10.13 0.86
C PRO A 31 18.22 8.74 0.34
N PRO A 32 19.17 7.80 0.18
CA PRO A 32 18.84 6.44 -0.23
C PRO A 32 17.76 5.89 0.69
N ILE A 33 16.65 5.43 0.12
CA ILE A 33 15.65 4.74 0.92
C ILE A 33 16.26 3.39 1.30
N PRO A 34 16.30 3.01 2.59
CA PRO A 34 16.79 1.69 2.98
C PRO A 34 16.03 0.60 2.22
N ASP A 35 16.72 -0.52 1.96
CA ASP A 35 16.06 -1.68 1.39
C ASP A 35 14.95 -2.11 2.36
N GLN A 36 13.71 -2.01 1.89
CA GLN A 36 12.52 -2.26 2.68
C GLN A 36 11.49 -2.96 1.82
N LYS A 37 10.76 -3.88 2.45
CA LYS A 37 9.65 -4.61 1.84
C LYS A 37 8.34 -4.14 2.44
N LEU A 38 7.31 -4.01 1.60
CA LEU A 38 6.02 -3.50 2.02
C LEU A 38 4.92 -4.51 1.69
N ALA A 39 3.96 -4.62 2.57
CA ALA A 39 2.72 -5.34 2.34
C ALA A 39 1.61 -4.67 3.13
N SER A 40 0.37 -4.90 2.70
CA SER A 40 -0.81 -4.38 3.38
C SER A 40 -1.76 -5.52 3.70
N VAL A 41 -2.40 -5.41 4.86
CA VAL A 41 -3.40 -6.34 5.35
C VAL A 41 -4.69 -5.58 5.56
N GLU A 42 -5.69 -5.91 4.76
CA GLU A 42 -7.03 -5.34 4.81
C GLU A 42 -8.02 -6.40 5.27
N ALA A 43 -8.60 -6.22 6.45
CA ALA A 43 -9.60 -7.15 6.98
C ALA A 43 -11.01 -6.59 6.81
N TYR A 44 -11.81 -7.33 6.07
CA TYR A 44 -13.24 -7.13 5.86
C TYR A 44 -14.01 -8.19 6.67
N GLN A 45 -15.31 -7.96 6.88
CA GLN A 45 -16.16 -8.99 7.53
C GLN A 45 -16.26 -10.31 6.73
N PHE A 46 -15.85 -10.31 5.45
CA PHE A 46 -16.01 -11.44 4.53
C PHE A 46 -14.70 -12.20 4.26
N PHE A 47 -13.57 -11.50 4.33
CA PHE A 47 -12.24 -12.06 4.08
C PHE A 47 -11.16 -11.11 4.61
N ILE A 48 -9.95 -11.63 4.74
CA ILE A 48 -8.73 -10.83 4.90
C ILE A 48 -8.04 -10.81 3.54
N ASN A 49 -7.82 -9.62 2.99
CA ASN A 49 -6.97 -9.41 1.83
C ASN A 49 -5.55 -9.08 2.31
N ILE A 50 -4.55 -9.78 1.78
CA ILE A 50 -3.13 -9.48 1.98
C ILE A 50 -2.48 -9.35 0.64
N TYR A 51 -1.87 -8.20 0.39
CA TYR A 51 -1.26 -7.91 -0.90
C TYR A 51 0.11 -7.22 -0.74
N THR A 52 0.97 -7.46 -1.72
CA THR A 52 2.28 -6.82 -1.82
C THR A 52 2.15 -5.34 -2.17
N GLU A 53 2.98 -4.51 -1.54
CA GLU A 53 3.25 -3.16 -2.01
C GLU A 53 4.72 -3.05 -2.43
N HIS A 54 5.00 -2.41 -3.56
CA HIS A 54 6.36 -2.09 -3.98
C HIS A 54 6.70 -0.66 -3.64
N LEU A 55 7.99 -0.37 -3.47
CA LEU A 55 8.46 0.96 -3.20
C LEU A 55 9.00 1.62 -4.47
N SER A 56 8.33 2.67 -4.94
CA SER A 56 8.75 3.50 -6.08
C SER A 56 8.68 4.99 -5.71
N GLY A 57 9.49 5.42 -4.75
CA GLY A 57 9.40 6.75 -4.12
C GLY A 57 8.17 6.98 -3.21
N ASN A 58 7.06 6.29 -3.48
CA ASN A 58 5.87 6.03 -2.68
C ASN A 58 5.49 4.53 -2.82
N SER A 59 4.55 4.02 -2.00
CA SER A 59 4.05 2.67 -2.21
C SER A 59 3.16 2.57 -3.46
N VAL A 60 3.35 1.50 -4.23
CA VAL A 60 2.61 1.18 -5.45
C VAL A 60 2.18 -0.29 -5.42
N ILE A 61 0.97 -0.56 -5.90
CA ILE A 61 0.42 -1.92 -5.99
C ILE A 61 0.62 -2.41 -7.43
N ASP A 62 1.23 -3.58 -7.59
CA ASP A 62 1.31 -4.28 -8.86
C ASP A 62 0.17 -5.32 -8.94
N PRO A 63 -0.71 -5.26 -9.96
CA PRO A 63 -1.76 -6.27 -10.15
C PRO A 63 -1.24 -7.69 -10.38
N ASP A 64 0.02 -7.83 -10.78
CA ASP A 64 0.65 -9.12 -11.07
C ASP A 64 1.39 -9.70 -9.85
N SER A 65 1.41 -8.98 -8.73
CA SER A 65 2.07 -9.38 -7.48
C SER A 65 1.19 -10.24 -6.59
N TYR A 66 1.75 -10.70 -5.47
CA TYR A 66 1.03 -11.48 -4.49
C TYR A 66 -0.21 -10.71 -3.97
N ASP A 67 -1.38 -11.32 -4.14
CA ASP A 67 -2.69 -10.86 -3.66
C ASP A 67 -3.48 -12.09 -3.22
N ALA A 68 -3.67 -12.25 -1.91
CA ALA A 68 -4.31 -13.40 -1.30
C ALA A 68 -5.56 -13.01 -0.49
N PHE A 69 -6.62 -13.79 -0.68
CA PHE A 69 -7.86 -13.68 0.08
C PHE A 69 -7.98 -14.86 1.04
N LEU A 70 -7.83 -14.59 2.33
CA LEU A 70 -7.97 -15.56 3.41
C LEU A 70 -9.36 -15.51 4.04
N ASP A 71 -9.77 -16.62 4.66
CA ASP A 71 -10.94 -16.65 5.52
C ASP A 71 -10.77 -15.68 6.71
N PRO A 72 -11.80 -14.91 7.13
CA PRO A 72 -11.71 -14.03 8.31
C PRO A 72 -11.22 -14.75 9.58
N ALA A 73 -11.59 -16.03 9.71
CA ALA A 73 -11.25 -16.92 10.81
C ALA A 73 -10.00 -17.78 10.55
N CYS A 74 -9.20 -17.48 9.52
CA CYS A 74 -7.93 -18.18 9.27
C CYS A 74 -7.04 -18.22 10.52
N SER A 75 -6.18 -19.22 10.63
CA SER A 75 -5.29 -19.30 11.78
C SER A 75 -4.25 -18.17 11.78
N ASN A 76 -3.64 -17.89 12.93
CA ASN A 76 -2.52 -16.95 12.98
C ASN A 76 -1.35 -17.43 12.11
N GLU A 77 -1.12 -18.73 12.04
CA GLU A 77 -0.08 -19.31 11.20
C GLU A 77 -0.35 -19.06 9.70
N GLU A 78 -1.59 -19.24 9.25
CA GLU A 78 -1.98 -18.93 7.86
C GLU A 78 -1.82 -17.45 7.53
N LEU A 79 -2.25 -16.58 8.45
CA LEU A 79 -2.14 -15.13 8.31
C LEU A 79 -0.67 -14.68 8.23
N GLY A 80 0.18 -15.13 9.15
CA GLY A 80 1.60 -14.77 9.16
C GLY A 80 2.36 -15.33 7.96
N ARG A 81 2.08 -16.57 7.55
CA ARG A 81 2.68 -17.16 6.35
C ARG A 81 2.33 -16.35 5.10
N SER A 82 1.05 -15.98 4.94
CA SER A 82 0.61 -15.17 3.80
C SER A 82 1.23 -13.77 3.82
N ALA A 83 1.36 -13.15 5.01
CA ALA A 83 2.06 -11.88 5.16
C ALA A 83 3.54 -11.97 4.76
N ARG A 84 4.21 -13.07 5.13
CA ARG A 84 5.60 -13.32 4.75
C ARG A 84 5.77 -13.49 3.24
N LEU A 85 4.85 -14.19 2.58
CA LEU A 85 4.86 -14.34 1.12
C LEU A 85 4.69 -12.99 0.42
N ALA A 86 3.77 -12.14 0.90
CA ALA A 86 3.60 -10.78 0.37
C ALA A 86 4.86 -9.92 0.57
N LEU A 87 5.46 -9.94 1.76
CA LEU A 87 6.72 -9.22 2.01
C LEU A 87 7.87 -9.74 1.14
N ALA A 88 7.97 -11.06 0.93
CA ALA A 88 9.00 -11.66 0.10
C ALA A 88 8.88 -11.28 -1.39
N ASP A 89 7.66 -11.04 -1.87
CA ASP A 89 7.37 -10.59 -3.24
C ASP A 89 7.60 -9.08 -3.44
N SER A 90 7.63 -8.30 -2.35
CA SER A 90 7.94 -6.86 -2.41
C SER A 90 9.37 -6.61 -2.90
N ARG A 91 9.51 -5.50 -3.64
CA ARG A 91 10.78 -5.05 -4.22
C ARG A 91 10.82 -3.54 -4.32
N MET A 92 12.03 -2.99 -4.31
CA MET A 92 12.29 -1.61 -4.67
C MET A 92 12.26 -1.46 -6.19
N ILE A 93 11.51 -0.46 -6.65
CA ILE A 93 11.38 -0.10 -8.06
C ILE A 93 11.99 1.29 -8.23
N ASP A 94 12.81 1.47 -9.27
CA ASP A 94 13.35 2.78 -9.58
C ASP A 94 12.19 3.73 -9.96
N PRO A 95 12.00 4.85 -9.24
CA PRO A 95 10.91 5.79 -9.50
C PRO A 95 10.96 6.43 -10.88
N THR A 96 12.11 6.38 -11.57
CA THR A 96 12.33 6.93 -12.91
C THR A 96 12.22 5.88 -14.02
N SER A 97 11.96 4.63 -13.68
CA SER A 97 11.82 3.54 -14.66
C SER A 97 10.47 3.53 -15.37
N GLU A 98 10.45 2.98 -16.59
CA GLU A 98 9.21 2.70 -17.33
C GLU A 98 8.27 1.77 -16.55
N GLU A 99 8.82 0.89 -15.71
CA GLU A 99 8.05 0.03 -14.82
C GLU A 99 7.24 0.84 -13.80
N SER A 100 7.86 1.83 -13.16
CA SER A 100 7.18 2.75 -12.23
C SER A 100 6.02 3.48 -12.93
N ASP A 101 6.23 3.96 -14.15
CA ASP A 101 5.19 4.63 -14.93
C ASP A 101 4.04 3.68 -15.28
N ARG A 102 4.35 2.46 -15.76
CA ARG A 102 3.36 1.40 -16.05
C ARG A 102 2.50 1.10 -14.83
N LEU A 103 3.11 0.92 -13.65
CA LEU A 103 2.40 0.59 -12.42
C LEU A 103 1.51 1.74 -11.94
N ASN A 104 2.00 2.97 -12.03
CA ASN A 104 1.20 4.15 -11.71
C ASN A 104 -0.02 4.29 -12.63
N GLU A 105 0.13 3.99 -13.92
CA GLU A 105 -0.98 4.00 -14.87
C GLU A 105 -1.97 2.85 -14.61
N ALA A 106 -1.46 1.64 -14.38
CA ALA A 106 -2.27 0.46 -14.04
C ALA A 106 -3.10 0.72 -12.78
N ARG A 107 -2.50 1.30 -11.74
CA ARG A 107 -3.20 1.71 -10.51
C ARG A 107 -4.36 2.65 -10.82
N ARG A 108 -4.16 3.68 -11.65
CA ARG A 108 -5.23 4.64 -12.00
C ARG A 108 -6.37 3.99 -12.77
N LYS A 109 -6.06 3.05 -13.68
CA LYS A 109 -7.05 2.41 -14.56
C LYS A 109 -7.81 1.27 -13.88
N ASN A 110 -7.14 0.49 -13.03
CA ASN A 110 -7.68 -0.78 -12.54
C ASN A 110 -8.30 -0.69 -11.15
N PHE A 111 -8.15 0.43 -10.44
CA PHE A 111 -8.61 0.56 -9.05
C PHE A 111 -10.10 0.24 -8.87
N GLU A 112 -10.98 0.85 -9.68
CA GLU A 112 -12.42 0.63 -9.55
C GLU A 112 -12.82 -0.80 -9.91
N ARG A 113 -12.10 -1.41 -10.85
CA ARG A 113 -12.30 -2.79 -11.25
C ARG A 113 -11.90 -3.77 -10.14
N ALA A 114 -10.77 -3.53 -9.46
CA ALA A 114 -10.32 -4.33 -8.34
C ALA A 114 -11.32 -4.27 -7.17
N GLU A 115 -11.80 -3.07 -6.84
CA GLU A 115 -12.80 -2.87 -5.80
C GLU A 115 -14.14 -3.55 -6.13
N ALA A 116 -14.61 -3.44 -7.39
CA ALA A 116 -15.80 -4.14 -7.85
C ALA A 116 -15.64 -5.67 -7.80
N ALA A 117 -14.45 -6.18 -8.12
CA ALA A 117 -14.15 -7.62 -8.02
C ALA A 117 -14.18 -8.10 -6.56
N MET A 118 -13.63 -7.31 -5.62
CA MET A 118 -13.68 -7.61 -4.19
C MET A 118 -15.11 -7.59 -3.64
N MET A 119 -15.93 -6.61 -4.02
CA MET A 119 -17.34 -6.58 -3.66
C MET A 119 -18.11 -7.78 -4.21
N LYS A 120 -17.84 -8.16 -5.46
CA LYS A 120 -18.43 -9.35 -6.08
C LYS A 120 -18.03 -10.61 -5.32
N ARG A 121 -16.76 -10.75 -4.92
CA ARG A 121 -16.27 -11.85 -4.07
C ARG A 121 -16.99 -11.89 -2.73
N ALA A 122 -17.22 -10.73 -2.11
CA ALA A 122 -17.97 -10.59 -0.87
C ALA A 122 -19.50 -10.79 -1.02
N GLY A 123 -20.02 -10.91 -2.26
CA GLY A 123 -21.45 -11.06 -2.51
C GLY A 123 -22.29 -9.82 -2.16
N VAL A 124 -21.67 -8.64 -2.04
CA VAL A 124 -22.35 -7.40 -1.66
C VAL A 124 -22.53 -6.43 -2.83
N LYS A 125 -23.63 -5.68 -2.80
CA LYS A 125 -23.98 -4.70 -3.84
C LYS A 125 -23.66 -3.26 -3.48
N THR A 126 -23.40 -2.96 -2.20
CA THR A 126 -23.19 -1.59 -1.73
C THR A 126 -21.85 -1.45 -1.01
N PHE A 127 -21.18 -0.32 -1.24
CA PHE A 127 -19.94 0.00 -0.55
C PHE A 127 -20.12 0.09 0.97
N LYS A 128 -21.26 0.61 1.43
CA LYS A 128 -21.59 0.66 2.86
C LYS A 128 -21.59 -0.75 3.49
N ALA A 129 -22.13 -1.75 2.79
CA ALA A 129 -22.09 -3.13 3.26
C ALA A 129 -20.68 -3.73 3.16
N PHE A 130 -19.92 -3.38 2.13
CA PHE A 130 -18.57 -3.89 1.92
C PHE A 130 -17.58 -3.41 3.00
N TYR A 131 -17.56 -2.10 3.28
CA TYR A 131 -16.62 -1.47 4.21
C TYR A 131 -17.07 -1.48 5.67
N ARG A 132 -18.18 -2.16 6.00
CA ARG A 132 -18.63 -2.27 7.39
C ARG A 132 -17.64 -3.09 8.20
N GLY A 133 -17.06 -2.48 9.25
CA GLY A 133 -16.03 -3.11 10.09
C GLY A 133 -14.69 -3.32 9.37
N TYR A 134 -14.44 -2.58 8.29
CA TYR A 134 -13.18 -2.61 7.57
C TYR A 134 -12.03 -2.15 8.48
N THR A 135 -10.97 -2.94 8.57
CA THR A 135 -9.76 -2.60 9.33
C THR A 135 -8.53 -2.81 8.46
N VAL A 136 -7.46 -2.10 8.78
CA VAL A 136 -6.25 -2.12 7.95
C VAL A 136 -5.00 -1.97 8.79
N ALA A 137 -3.98 -2.75 8.42
CA ALA A 137 -2.63 -2.65 8.94
C ALA A 137 -1.62 -2.66 7.78
N THR A 138 -0.55 -1.88 7.92
CA THR A 138 0.59 -1.92 7.00
C THR A 138 1.75 -2.69 7.62
N LEU A 139 2.50 -3.38 6.77
CA LEU A 139 3.68 -4.15 7.11
C LEU A 139 4.90 -3.53 6.43
N ARG A 140 5.97 -3.35 7.17
CA ARG A 140 7.26 -2.91 6.66
C ARG A 140 8.38 -3.77 7.22
N GLU A 141 9.04 -4.53 6.37
CA GLU A 141 10.27 -5.24 6.73
C GLU A 141 11.48 -4.35 6.43
N ILE A 142 12.31 -4.08 7.43
CA ILE A 142 13.56 -3.32 7.31
C ILE A 142 14.58 -3.86 8.32
N HIS A 143 15.81 -4.11 7.87
CA HIS A 143 16.92 -4.58 8.71
C HIS A 143 16.58 -5.82 9.59
N GLY A 144 15.84 -6.79 9.05
CA GLY A 144 15.47 -8.00 9.79
C GLY A 144 14.40 -7.79 10.86
N GLN A 145 13.68 -6.67 10.83
CA GLN A 145 12.52 -6.41 11.66
C GLN A 145 11.30 -6.13 10.80
N ILE A 146 10.14 -6.61 11.23
CA ILE A 146 8.85 -6.33 10.62
C ILE A 146 8.11 -5.36 11.55
N GLU A 147 7.93 -4.14 11.07
CA GLU A 147 7.03 -3.17 11.67
C GLU A 147 5.61 -3.40 11.17
N ILE A 148 4.66 -3.42 12.08
CA ILE A 148 3.24 -3.67 11.84
C ILE A 148 2.49 -2.50 12.44
N LYS A 149 1.72 -1.77 11.62
CA LYS A 149 1.01 -0.58 12.07
C LYS A 149 -0.46 -0.63 11.70
N GLY A 150 -1.33 -0.67 12.71
CA GLY A 150 -2.77 -0.46 12.53
C GLY A 150 -3.07 1.00 12.17
N HIS A 151 -4.06 1.21 11.30
CA HIS A 151 -4.48 2.53 10.87
C HIS A 151 -5.97 2.76 11.13
N LYS A 152 -6.38 4.03 11.26
CA LYS A 152 -7.81 4.40 11.30
C LYS A 152 -8.30 4.55 9.86
N PRO A 153 -9.37 3.85 9.44
CA PRO A 153 -10.02 4.15 8.17
C PRO A 153 -10.67 5.54 8.23
N VAL A 154 -10.35 6.41 7.28
CA VAL A 154 -10.89 7.79 7.22
C VAL A 154 -11.90 7.93 6.10
N THR A 155 -11.64 7.22 5.00
CA THR A 155 -12.55 7.15 3.87
C THR A 155 -12.67 5.72 3.42
N ARG A 156 -13.58 5.49 2.48
CA ARG A 156 -13.70 4.23 1.75
C ARG A 156 -12.38 3.69 1.19
N ARG A 157 -11.42 4.58 0.93
CA ARG A 157 -10.21 4.31 0.13
C ARG A 157 -8.94 4.88 0.76
N GLY A 158 -9.00 5.23 2.04
CA GLY A 158 -7.93 5.93 2.69
C GLY A 158 -7.98 5.71 4.18
N TYR A 159 -6.80 5.47 4.74
CA TYR A 159 -6.57 5.35 6.15
C TYR A 159 -5.49 6.35 6.55
N ASP A 160 -5.42 6.62 7.84
CA ASP A 160 -4.48 7.58 8.41
C ASP A 160 -3.89 6.99 9.71
N GLY A 161 -2.83 7.61 10.22
CA GLY A 161 -2.23 7.22 11.48
C GLY A 161 -3.22 7.33 12.65
N ILE A 162 -3.09 6.42 13.60
CA ILE A 162 -3.77 6.51 14.89
C ILE A 162 -2.89 7.37 15.82
N PRO A 163 -3.38 8.50 16.36
CA PRO A 163 -2.59 9.38 17.22
C PRO A 163 -2.06 8.64 18.46
N GLY A 164 -0.74 8.75 18.71
CA GLY A 164 -0.08 8.11 19.86
C GLY A 164 0.09 6.60 19.74
N HIS A 165 -0.26 6.00 18.60
CA HIS A 165 -0.07 4.57 18.35
C HIS A 165 1.21 4.32 17.55
N GLU A 166 2.16 3.66 18.19
CA GLU A 166 3.42 3.26 17.59
C GLU A 166 3.28 1.92 16.88
N ALA A 167 4.14 1.71 15.87
CA ALA A 167 4.18 0.42 15.19
C ALA A 167 4.65 -0.67 16.15
N ARG A 168 4.01 -1.84 16.06
CA ARG A 168 4.49 -3.05 16.70
C ARG A 168 5.66 -3.60 15.89
N VAL A 169 6.74 -3.96 16.57
CA VAL A 169 7.93 -4.50 15.91
C VAL A 169 8.11 -5.95 16.32
N VAL A 170 8.28 -6.83 15.33
CA VAL A 170 8.63 -8.23 15.53
C VAL A 170 9.89 -8.58 14.72
N PRO A 171 10.71 -9.55 15.18
CA PRO A 171 11.81 -10.07 14.37
C PRO A 171 11.31 -10.65 13.04
N ALA A 172 12.05 -10.46 11.95
CA ALA A 172 11.68 -11.02 10.65
C ALA A 172 11.71 -12.57 10.64
N ASP A 173 12.47 -13.19 11.54
CA ASP A 173 12.53 -14.64 11.73
C ASP A 173 11.53 -15.17 12.78
N ALA A 174 10.64 -14.32 13.30
CA ALA A 174 9.54 -14.74 14.16
C ALA A 174 8.69 -15.82 13.47
N SER A 175 8.08 -16.71 14.25
CA SER A 175 7.22 -17.75 13.70
C SER A 175 6.02 -17.15 12.95
N ASP A 176 5.49 -17.86 11.97
CA ASP A 176 4.30 -17.40 11.24
C ASP A 176 3.10 -17.20 12.19
N ALA A 177 2.98 -18.03 13.23
CA ALA A 177 1.94 -17.87 14.25
C ALA A 177 2.11 -16.56 15.05
N ASP A 178 3.34 -16.20 15.43
CA ASP A 178 3.62 -14.95 16.16
C ASP A 178 3.40 -13.72 15.28
N LEU A 179 3.85 -13.77 14.02
CA LEU A 179 3.62 -12.70 13.05
C LEU A 179 2.11 -12.50 12.83
N GLY A 180 1.35 -13.58 12.60
CA GLY A 180 -0.09 -13.48 12.44
C GLY A 180 -0.80 -12.96 13.69
N ALA A 181 -0.39 -13.38 14.88
CA ALA A 181 -0.92 -12.86 16.14
C ALA A 181 -0.66 -11.35 16.28
N ALA A 182 0.54 -10.90 15.92
CA ALA A 182 0.92 -9.49 15.93
C ALA A 182 0.09 -8.67 14.94
N ILE A 183 -0.15 -9.19 13.72
CA ILE A 183 -1.03 -8.56 12.73
C ILE A 183 -2.47 -8.44 13.27
N ARG A 184 -3.03 -9.50 13.86
CA ARG A 184 -4.38 -9.44 14.45
C ARG A 184 -4.49 -8.41 15.56
N ALA A 185 -3.46 -8.28 16.39
CA ALA A 185 -3.44 -7.26 17.44
C ALA A 185 -3.55 -5.84 16.85
N GLU A 186 -2.84 -5.56 15.76
CA GLU A 186 -2.89 -4.26 15.07
C GLU A 186 -4.23 -4.01 14.37
N LEU A 187 -4.82 -5.04 13.76
CA LEU A 187 -6.18 -4.96 13.20
C LEU A 187 -7.23 -4.71 14.30
N ALA A 188 -7.08 -5.30 15.49
CA ALA A 188 -7.95 -5.04 16.63
C ALA A 188 -7.82 -3.61 17.18
N ILE A 189 -6.64 -2.98 17.02
CA ILE A 189 -6.46 -1.55 17.33
C ILE A 189 -7.16 -0.70 16.27
N SER A 190 -6.99 -1.02 14.98
CA SER A 190 -7.68 -0.38 13.86
C SER A 190 -9.21 -0.42 14.05
N ALA A 191 -9.77 -1.55 14.49
CA ALA A 191 -11.20 -1.76 14.73
C ALA A 191 -11.84 -0.79 15.73
N LYS A 192 -11.05 -0.17 16.61
CA LYS A 192 -11.55 0.81 17.59
C LYS A 192 -11.95 2.14 16.95
N TYR A 193 -11.62 2.34 15.67
CA TYR A 193 -11.81 3.58 14.92
C TYR A 193 -12.75 3.43 13.72
N THR A 194 -13.53 2.35 13.66
CA THR A 194 -14.41 1.98 12.52
C THR A 194 -15.88 2.05 12.86
#